data_AF-A0A4Q2YFG2-F1
#
_entry.id   AF-A0A4Q2YFG2-F1
#
_cell.length_a   1.000
_cell.length_b   1.000
_cell.length_c   1.000
_cell.angle_alpha   90.00
_cell.angle_beta   90.00
_cell.angle_gamma   90.00
#
_symmetry.space_group_name_H-M   'P 1'
#
loop_
_entity.id
_entity.type
_entity.pdbx_description
1 polymer ?
#
loop_
_entity_poly.entity_id
_entity_poly.type
_entity_poly.pdbx_seq_one_letter_code
_entity_poly.pdbx_strand_id
1 'polypeptide(L)'
;TRQRALRKQAFTLFRGLVGAKILHIIPPAKRTGPRKVVLDIDLPEDFSINHALGLWLLDAIPQLDRESDDYALDVLSLIEAILENPDVVLRKQVDFLKTELMARLKDEGVEYDDRIARLEEVDWPKPGKEFIYATFNEFKLRHPYLADENVRPKCVAREMVANYQSFEDYVKTYKLERTEAVLLRHLSEVYKVLSQTVPDQHKTEALHEVESFLELIVRHTDSSLLDEWETLKNPEAVQDHSAAEEKIRAFKAKVPYTKDQPAFNRQLRNHLLTLVTALARYQTETALSLVEPADSDGKPWTNERLLRLLDQYHGTHPQIRLDPEARNARHTHLADDGVTIHQTLIDPDDLNDWSLTLTLDRAKSDELRTPVLLLEDLSPIG
;
A
#
# COMPACT_ATOMS: atom_id res chain seq x y z
N THR A 1 -3.98 -49.04 -8.01
CA THR A 1 -2.59 -48.84 -8.46
C THR A 1 -2.30 -47.35 -8.56
N ARG A 2 -1.07 -46.93 -8.23
CA ARG A 2 -0.61 -45.53 -8.31
C ARG A 2 -0.92 -44.86 -9.66
N GLN A 3 -0.82 -45.61 -10.75
CA GLN A 3 -1.22 -45.14 -12.10
C GLN A 3 -2.70 -44.74 -12.24
N ARG A 4 -3.64 -45.44 -11.58
CA ARG A 4 -5.07 -45.06 -11.62
C ARG A 4 -5.33 -43.76 -10.86
N ALA A 5 -4.65 -43.55 -9.74
CA ALA A 5 -4.74 -42.31 -8.97
C ALA A 5 -4.17 -41.12 -9.76
N LEU A 6 -2.98 -41.28 -10.35
CA LEU A 6 -2.35 -40.27 -11.20
C LEU A 6 -3.20 -39.90 -12.42
N ARG A 7 -3.84 -40.89 -13.08
CA ARG A 7 -4.75 -40.61 -14.21
C ARG A 7 -6.00 -39.83 -13.78
N LYS A 8 -6.56 -40.14 -12.61
CA LYS A 8 -7.73 -39.43 -12.08
C LYS A 8 -7.36 -37.99 -11.70
N GLN A 9 -6.20 -37.79 -11.10
CA GLN A 9 -5.67 -36.48 -10.75
C GLN A 9 -5.38 -35.65 -12.01
N ALA A 10 -4.66 -36.21 -12.99
CA ALA A 10 -4.38 -35.55 -14.27
C ALA A 10 -5.67 -35.14 -15.01
N PHE A 11 -6.70 -35.98 -15.00
CA PHE A 11 -7.98 -35.64 -15.62
C PHE A 11 -8.77 -34.57 -14.84
N THR A 12 -8.60 -34.50 -13.52
CA THR A 12 -9.21 -33.46 -12.68
C THR A 12 -8.56 -32.09 -12.96
N LEU A 13 -7.22 -32.05 -13.02
CA LEU A 13 -6.45 -30.87 -13.42
C LEU A 13 -6.85 -30.41 -14.82
N PHE A 14 -6.93 -31.34 -15.78
CA PHE A 14 -7.36 -31.05 -17.15
C PHE A 14 -8.75 -30.43 -17.21
N ARG A 15 -9.74 -30.95 -16.47
CA ARG A 15 -11.09 -30.37 -16.43
C ARG A 15 -11.09 -28.97 -15.81
N GLY A 16 -10.29 -28.74 -14.77
CA GLY A 16 -10.14 -27.42 -14.15
C GLY A 16 -9.62 -26.39 -15.15
N LEU A 17 -8.55 -26.73 -15.88
CA LEU A 17 -7.96 -25.84 -16.90
C LEU A 17 -8.91 -25.55 -18.07
N VAL A 18 -9.75 -26.51 -18.48
CA VAL A 18 -10.78 -26.28 -19.50
C VAL A 18 -11.95 -25.44 -18.96
N GLY A 19 -12.35 -25.65 -17.70
CA GLY A 19 -13.40 -24.86 -17.05
C GLY A 19 -13.00 -23.39 -16.85
N ALA A 20 -11.74 -23.16 -16.51
CA ALA A 20 -11.14 -21.83 -16.37
C ALA A 20 -10.85 -21.14 -17.72
N LYS A 21 -11.21 -21.76 -18.86
CA LYS A 21 -10.94 -21.28 -20.23
C LYS A 21 -9.45 -21.07 -20.56
N ILE A 22 -8.53 -21.64 -19.78
CA ILE A 22 -7.08 -21.60 -20.04
C ILE A 22 -6.71 -22.58 -21.16
N LEU A 23 -7.41 -23.72 -21.23
CA LEU A 23 -7.29 -24.70 -22.31
C LEU A 23 -8.59 -24.81 -23.10
N HIS A 24 -8.48 -24.71 -24.42
CA HIS A 24 -9.59 -24.96 -25.33
C HIS A 24 -9.46 -26.32 -26.00
N ILE A 25 -10.54 -27.11 -25.95
CA ILE A 25 -10.63 -28.35 -26.71
C ILE A 25 -10.88 -27.99 -28.17
N ILE A 26 -9.93 -28.35 -29.05
CA ILE A 26 -10.07 -28.10 -30.49
C ILE A 26 -11.23 -28.96 -31.01
N PRO A 27 -12.27 -28.36 -31.63
CA PRO A 27 -13.36 -29.12 -32.24
C PRO A 27 -12.81 -30.13 -33.26
N PRO A 28 -13.34 -31.37 -33.32
CA PRO A 28 -12.82 -32.40 -34.22
C PRO A 28 -12.67 -31.96 -35.68
N ALA A 29 -13.61 -31.14 -36.18
CA ALA A 29 -13.61 -30.62 -37.55
C ALA A 29 -12.48 -29.60 -37.84
N LYS A 30 -11.89 -28.99 -36.81
CA LYS A 30 -10.82 -27.97 -36.92
C LYS A 30 -9.43 -28.53 -36.59
N ARG A 31 -9.29 -29.85 -36.38
CA ARG A 31 -8.01 -30.46 -36.03
C ARG A 31 -7.20 -30.73 -37.29
N THR A 32 -6.01 -30.14 -37.38
CA THR A 32 -5.04 -30.33 -38.46
C THR A 32 -3.93 -31.36 -38.12
N GLY A 33 -4.01 -32.02 -36.96
CA GLY A 33 -3.01 -32.99 -36.50
C GLY A 33 -3.41 -33.73 -35.21
N PRO A 34 -2.46 -34.41 -34.51
CA PRO A 34 -2.74 -35.20 -33.30
C PRO A 34 -3.10 -34.35 -32.07
N ARG A 35 -2.91 -33.03 -32.13
CA ARG A 35 -3.24 -32.09 -31.06
C ARG A 35 -4.76 -32.00 -30.88
N LYS A 36 -5.23 -32.20 -29.64
CA LYS A 36 -6.66 -32.18 -29.27
C LYS A 36 -7.06 -30.96 -28.44
N VAL A 37 -6.08 -30.23 -27.93
CA VAL A 37 -6.24 -29.01 -27.12
C VAL A 37 -5.28 -27.95 -27.61
N VAL A 38 -5.68 -26.69 -27.42
CA VAL A 38 -4.87 -25.51 -27.66
C VAL A 38 -4.88 -24.67 -26.39
N LEU A 39 -3.71 -24.16 -26.02
CA LEU A 39 -3.57 -23.17 -24.96
C LEU A 39 -4.07 -21.84 -25.51
N ASP A 40 -4.81 -21.07 -24.73
CA ASP A 40 -5.07 -19.67 -25.08
C ASP A 40 -3.78 -18.89 -24.84
N ILE A 41 -3.08 -18.51 -25.91
CA ILE A 41 -1.74 -17.93 -25.81
C ILE A 41 -1.88 -16.41 -25.79
N ASP A 42 -1.98 -15.89 -24.57
CA ASP A 42 -1.21 -14.73 -24.09
C ASP A 42 -0.82 -15.02 -22.63
N LEU A 43 -0.06 -16.10 -22.44
CA LEU A 43 0.44 -16.52 -21.13
C LEU A 43 1.97 -16.40 -21.13
N PRO A 44 2.53 -15.42 -20.41
CA PRO A 44 3.97 -15.27 -20.22
C PRO A 44 4.60 -16.52 -19.60
N GLU A 45 5.87 -16.78 -19.93
CA GLU A 45 6.64 -17.98 -19.51
C GLU A 45 6.83 -18.13 -17.98
N ASP A 46 6.45 -17.12 -17.17
CA ASP A 46 6.47 -17.12 -15.70
C ASP A 46 5.23 -17.75 -15.04
N PHE A 47 4.69 -18.83 -15.62
CA PHE A 47 3.49 -19.52 -15.12
C PHE A 47 3.81 -20.35 -13.86
N SER A 48 4.01 -19.68 -12.72
CA SER A 48 4.37 -20.26 -11.41
C SER A 48 3.42 -19.75 -10.32
N ILE A 49 2.90 -20.66 -9.49
CA ILE A 49 2.33 -20.58 -8.12
C ILE A 49 1.50 -19.32 -7.71
N ASN A 50 1.97 -18.11 -8.02
CA ASN A 50 1.30 -16.83 -7.86
C ASN A 50 -0.06 -16.72 -8.57
N HIS A 51 -0.28 -17.47 -9.66
CA HIS A 51 -1.52 -17.35 -10.44
C HIS A 51 -2.75 -17.88 -9.68
N ALA A 52 -2.60 -18.92 -8.86
CA ALA A 52 -3.70 -19.54 -8.12
C ALA A 52 -4.32 -18.59 -7.08
N LEU A 53 -3.46 -18.01 -6.23
CA LEU A 53 -3.88 -17.06 -5.21
C LEU A 53 -4.24 -15.70 -5.83
N GLY A 54 -3.60 -15.32 -6.94
CA GLY A 54 -4.01 -14.16 -7.75
C GLY A 54 -5.41 -14.30 -8.35
N LEU A 55 -5.80 -15.49 -8.81
CA LEU A 55 -7.18 -15.74 -9.26
C LEU A 55 -8.20 -15.62 -8.13
N TRP A 56 -7.86 -16.11 -6.93
CA TRP A 56 -8.69 -15.88 -5.75
C TRP A 56 -8.80 -14.40 -5.40
N LEU A 57 -7.69 -13.65 -5.44
CA LEU A 57 -7.69 -12.21 -5.20
C LEU A 57 -8.68 -11.47 -6.13
N LEU A 58 -8.67 -11.82 -7.42
CA LEU A 58 -9.61 -11.25 -8.41
C LEU A 58 -11.08 -11.64 -8.16
N ASP A 59 -11.35 -12.82 -7.58
CA ASP A 59 -12.70 -13.26 -7.18
C ASP A 59 -13.15 -12.61 -5.86
N ALA A 60 -12.21 -12.29 -4.96
CA ALA A 60 -12.47 -11.74 -3.64
C ALA A 60 -12.65 -10.21 -3.63
N ILE A 61 -11.88 -9.45 -4.41
CA ILE A 61 -11.98 -7.97 -4.46
C ILE A 61 -13.41 -7.47 -4.76
N PRO A 62 -14.16 -8.04 -5.73
CA PRO A 62 -15.53 -7.60 -6.01
C PRO A 62 -16.54 -7.86 -4.88
N GLN A 63 -16.17 -8.66 -3.87
CA GLN A 63 -17.01 -8.98 -2.72
C GLN A 63 -16.80 -7.99 -1.55
N LEU A 64 -15.79 -7.12 -1.62
CA LEU A 64 -15.58 -6.05 -0.65
C LEU A 64 -16.58 -4.91 -0.87
N ASP A 65 -16.91 -4.20 0.21
CA ASP A 65 -17.69 -2.96 0.12
C ASP A 65 -16.79 -1.83 -0.38
N ARG A 66 -17.02 -1.40 -1.63
CA ARG A 66 -16.25 -0.35 -2.29
C ARG A 66 -16.44 1.03 -1.67
N GLU A 67 -17.56 1.26 -1.00
CA GLU A 67 -17.89 2.56 -0.39
C GLU A 67 -17.36 2.67 1.05
N SER A 68 -16.78 1.59 1.59
CA SER A 68 -16.13 1.62 2.91
C SER A 68 -14.89 2.50 2.90
N ASP A 69 -14.73 3.33 3.94
CA ASP A 69 -13.51 4.12 4.15
C ASP A 69 -12.25 3.23 4.31
N ASP A 70 -12.43 1.98 4.75
CA ASP A 70 -11.36 0.97 4.88
C ASP A 70 -11.08 0.17 3.60
N TYR A 71 -11.81 0.39 2.50
CA TYR A 71 -11.71 -0.43 1.28
C TYR A 71 -10.26 -0.59 0.79
N ALA A 72 -9.46 0.48 0.79
CA ALA A 72 -8.07 0.41 0.37
C ALA A 72 -7.21 -0.49 1.27
N LEU A 73 -7.45 -0.46 2.59
CA LEU A 73 -6.76 -1.32 3.55
C LEU A 73 -7.23 -2.78 3.46
N ASP A 74 -8.50 -3.00 3.16
CA ASP A 74 -9.06 -4.34 2.99
C ASP A 74 -8.50 -5.00 1.73
N VAL A 75 -8.38 -4.27 0.62
CA VAL A 75 -7.67 -4.74 -0.57
C VAL A 75 -6.21 -5.09 -0.24
N LEU A 76 -5.49 -4.25 0.51
CA LEU A 76 -4.14 -4.60 0.98
C LEU A 76 -4.12 -5.88 1.80
N SER A 77 -5.12 -6.12 2.65
CA SER A 77 -5.19 -7.34 3.47
C SER A 77 -5.34 -8.59 2.60
N LEU A 78 -6.12 -8.51 1.52
CA LEU A 78 -6.24 -9.59 0.54
C LEU A 78 -4.90 -9.82 -0.19
N ILE A 79 -4.22 -8.74 -0.60
CA ILE A 79 -2.91 -8.82 -1.27
C ILE A 79 -1.86 -9.45 -0.34
N GLU A 80 -1.74 -8.97 0.90
CA GLU A 80 -0.78 -9.52 1.85
C GLU A 80 -1.07 -10.99 2.16
N ALA A 81 -2.34 -11.41 2.16
CA ALA A 81 -2.74 -12.78 2.41
C ALA A 81 -2.30 -13.78 1.34
N ILE A 82 -2.08 -13.33 0.09
CA ILE A 82 -1.60 -14.22 -0.99
C ILE A 82 -0.08 -14.33 -1.06
N LEU A 83 0.64 -13.43 -0.38
CA LEU A 83 2.09 -13.40 -0.39
C LEU A 83 2.70 -14.32 0.69
N GLU A 84 3.98 -14.59 0.58
CA GLU A 84 4.74 -15.33 1.60
C GLU A 84 4.93 -14.48 2.87
N ASN A 85 5.11 -15.15 4.01
CA ASN A 85 5.30 -14.44 5.27
C ASN A 85 6.73 -13.87 5.36
N PRO A 86 6.89 -12.56 5.63
CA PRO A 86 8.18 -12.03 6.07
C PRO A 86 8.39 -12.40 7.54
N ASP A 87 8.67 -13.69 7.81
CA ASP A 87 8.64 -14.28 9.16
C ASP A 87 9.43 -13.50 10.20
N VAL A 88 10.58 -12.94 9.83
CA VAL A 88 11.41 -12.17 10.75
C VAL A 88 10.75 -10.85 11.14
N VAL A 89 10.05 -10.19 10.21
CA VAL A 89 9.28 -8.97 10.48
C VAL A 89 8.09 -9.28 11.37
N LEU A 90 7.32 -10.34 11.07
CA LEU A 90 6.16 -10.74 11.86
C LEU A 90 6.55 -11.11 13.31
N ARG A 91 7.68 -11.81 13.49
CA ARG A 91 8.21 -12.10 14.83
C ARG A 91 8.51 -10.83 15.62
N LYS A 92 9.07 -9.81 14.97
CA LYS A 92 9.35 -8.52 15.62
C LYS A 92 8.10 -7.75 16.00
N GLN A 93 7.04 -7.82 15.20
CA GLN A 93 5.72 -7.30 15.60
C GLN A 93 5.19 -8.02 16.84
N VAL A 94 5.26 -9.36 16.87
CA VAL A 94 4.83 -10.14 18.04
C VAL A 94 5.67 -9.80 19.28
N ASP A 95 6.99 -9.69 19.16
CA ASP A 95 7.88 -9.30 20.27
C ASP A 95 7.52 -7.91 20.82
N PHE A 96 7.21 -6.95 19.93
CA PHE A 96 6.76 -5.62 20.30
C PHE A 96 5.43 -5.67 21.07
N LEU A 97 4.41 -6.35 20.52
CA LEU A 97 3.10 -6.51 21.17
C LEU A 97 3.19 -7.21 22.52
N LYS A 98 4.04 -8.24 22.65
CA LYS A 98 4.32 -8.91 23.92
C LYS A 98 4.96 -7.96 24.93
N THR A 99 5.86 -7.08 24.48
CA THR A 99 6.51 -6.08 25.34
C THR A 99 5.50 -5.09 25.89
N GLU A 100 4.62 -4.55 25.05
CA GLU A 100 3.54 -3.64 25.46
C GLU A 100 2.54 -4.31 26.40
N LEU A 101 2.12 -5.54 26.10
CA LEU A 101 1.22 -6.30 26.95
C LEU A 101 1.85 -6.58 28.32
N MET A 102 3.13 -6.95 28.37
CA MET A 102 3.85 -7.19 29.62
C MET A 102 3.94 -5.93 30.48
N ALA A 103 4.16 -4.75 29.89
CA ALA A 103 4.15 -3.48 30.61
C ALA A 103 2.76 -3.19 31.19
N ARG A 104 1.71 -3.30 30.37
CA ARG A 104 0.32 -3.08 30.80
C ARG A 104 -0.10 -4.01 31.94
N LEU A 105 0.17 -5.31 31.82
CA LEU A 105 -0.20 -6.28 32.84
C LEU A 105 0.59 -6.10 34.15
N LYS A 106 1.81 -5.55 34.09
CA LYS A 106 2.56 -5.14 35.29
C LYS A 106 1.86 -4.00 36.01
N ASP A 107 1.43 -2.98 35.26
CA ASP A 107 0.74 -1.82 35.82
C ASP A 107 -0.63 -2.19 36.40
N GLU A 108 -1.32 -3.16 35.79
CA GLU A 108 -2.56 -3.75 36.28
C GLU A 108 -2.38 -4.70 37.49
N GLY A 109 -1.13 -4.99 37.89
CA GLY A 109 -0.83 -5.85 39.04
C GLY A 109 -1.14 -7.33 38.83
N VAL A 110 -1.15 -7.81 37.59
CA VAL A 110 -1.44 -9.22 37.27
C VAL A 110 -0.30 -10.13 37.71
N GLU A 111 -0.64 -11.31 38.25
CA GLU A 111 0.33 -12.30 38.70
C GLU A 111 1.29 -12.75 37.60
N TYR A 112 2.49 -13.18 37.98
CA TYR A 112 3.54 -13.54 37.01
C TYR A 112 3.12 -14.68 36.07
N ASP A 113 2.57 -15.76 36.62
CA ASP A 113 2.20 -16.93 35.81
C ASP A 113 1.07 -16.60 34.83
N ASP A 114 0.08 -15.82 35.26
CA ASP A 114 -1.01 -15.33 34.40
C ASP A 114 -0.50 -14.39 33.29
N ARG A 115 0.54 -13.60 33.55
CA ARG A 115 1.19 -12.78 32.52
C ARG A 115 1.84 -13.64 31.46
N ILE A 116 2.59 -14.68 31.86
CA ILE A 116 3.26 -15.57 30.90
C ILE A 116 2.24 -16.29 30.04
N ALA A 117 1.15 -16.81 30.63
CA ALA A 117 0.08 -17.45 29.88
C ALA A 117 -0.54 -16.51 28.83
N ARG A 118 -0.87 -15.26 29.20
CA ARG A 118 -1.39 -14.27 28.24
C ARG A 118 -0.40 -13.90 27.14
N LEU A 119 0.91 -13.86 27.44
CA LEU A 119 1.95 -13.57 26.45
C LEU A 119 2.15 -14.71 25.45
N GLU A 120 1.84 -15.95 25.80
CA GLU A 120 1.91 -17.09 24.87
C GLU A 120 0.81 -17.04 23.79
N GLU A 121 -0.34 -16.45 24.12
CA GLU A 121 -1.48 -16.30 23.19
C GLU A 121 -1.32 -15.15 22.19
N VAL A 122 -0.32 -14.27 22.38
CA VAL A 122 -0.08 -13.14 21.47
C VAL A 122 0.42 -13.63 20.11
N ASP A 123 -0.32 -13.26 19.07
CA ASP A 123 -0.05 -13.51 17.66
C ASP A 123 -0.02 -12.19 16.89
N TRP A 124 0.48 -12.19 15.65
CA TRP A 124 0.48 -10.98 14.84
C TRP A 124 -0.94 -10.63 14.35
N PRO A 125 -1.24 -9.34 14.10
CA PRO A 125 -2.55 -8.93 13.60
C PRO A 125 -2.87 -9.53 12.22
N LYS A 126 -4.13 -9.93 12.06
CA LYS A 126 -4.67 -10.52 10.80
C LYS A 126 -5.98 -9.83 10.41
N PRO A 127 -5.96 -8.57 9.96
CA PRO A 127 -7.16 -7.86 9.55
C PRO A 127 -7.89 -8.61 8.43
N GLY A 128 -9.23 -8.69 8.52
CA GLY A 128 -10.05 -9.39 7.55
C GLY A 128 -9.89 -10.92 7.52
N LYS A 129 -9.25 -11.54 8.53
CA LYS A 129 -8.97 -12.98 8.61
C LYS A 129 -10.20 -13.85 8.31
N GLU A 130 -11.33 -13.52 8.92
CA GLU A 130 -12.58 -14.28 8.78
C GLU A 130 -13.07 -14.23 7.32
N PHE A 131 -13.09 -13.04 6.71
CA PHE A 131 -13.46 -12.85 5.31
C PHE A 131 -12.49 -13.57 4.36
N ILE A 132 -11.19 -13.42 4.58
CA ILE A 132 -10.13 -14.04 3.78
C ILE A 132 -10.27 -15.56 3.79
N TYR A 133 -10.39 -16.18 4.96
CA TYR A 133 -10.53 -17.63 5.04
C TYR A 133 -11.87 -18.12 4.50
N ALA A 134 -12.97 -17.40 4.74
CA ALA A 134 -14.29 -17.78 4.25
C ALA A 134 -14.32 -17.82 2.71
N THR A 135 -13.94 -16.71 2.07
CA THR A 135 -13.95 -16.58 0.60
C THR A 135 -12.94 -17.53 -0.05
N PHE A 136 -11.76 -17.69 0.54
CA PHE A 136 -10.75 -18.61 0.01
C PHE A 136 -11.19 -20.08 0.10
N ASN A 137 -11.81 -20.49 1.21
CA ASN A 137 -12.33 -21.85 1.33
C ASN A 137 -13.45 -22.14 0.32
N GLU A 138 -14.35 -21.18 0.09
CA GLU A 138 -15.36 -21.29 -0.96
C GLU A 138 -14.73 -21.39 -2.36
N PHE A 139 -13.71 -20.57 -2.63
CA PHE A 139 -12.97 -20.62 -3.87
C PHE A 139 -12.26 -21.98 -4.08
N LYS A 140 -11.65 -22.55 -3.04
CA LYS A 140 -11.03 -23.89 -3.09
C LYS A 140 -12.03 -24.99 -3.43
N LEU A 141 -13.28 -24.92 -2.94
CA LEU A 141 -14.32 -25.90 -3.26
C LEU A 141 -14.63 -25.91 -4.77
N ARG A 142 -14.59 -24.74 -5.43
CA ARG A 142 -14.79 -24.59 -6.88
C ARG A 142 -13.54 -24.97 -7.69
N HIS A 143 -12.35 -24.89 -7.08
CA HIS A 143 -11.07 -25.11 -7.75
C HIS A 143 -10.21 -26.19 -7.04
N PRO A 144 -10.56 -27.49 -7.14
CA PRO A 144 -9.89 -28.57 -6.40
C PRO A 144 -8.39 -28.75 -6.68
N TYR A 145 -7.87 -28.13 -7.75
CA TYR A 145 -6.44 -28.12 -8.06
C TYR A 145 -5.62 -27.22 -7.11
N LEU A 146 -6.30 -26.44 -6.26
CA LEU A 146 -5.72 -25.56 -5.24
C LEU A 146 -5.64 -26.21 -3.85
N ALA A 147 -5.83 -27.54 -3.76
CA ALA A 147 -5.95 -28.24 -2.49
C ALA A 147 -4.77 -28.00 -1.53
N ASP A 148 -3.55 -27.89 -2.08
CA ASP A 148 -2.32 -27.73 -1.30
C ASP A 148 -1.98 -26.26 -0.97
N GLU A 149 -2.70 -25.29 -1.54
CA GLU A 149 -2.46 -23.86 -1.33
C GLU A 149 -3.26 -23.31 -0.14
N ASN A 150 -2.68 -22.31 0.55
CA ASN A 150 -3.37 -21.61 1.62
C ASN A 150 -3.08 -20.11 1.65
N VAL A 151 -4.06 -19.32 2.08
CA VAL A 151 -3.90 -17.90 2.37
C VAL A 151 -3.24 -17.72 3.74
N ARG A 152 -2.42 -16.69 3.85
CA ARG A 152 -1.61 -16.37 5.03
C ARG A 152 -1.91 -14.93 5.47
N PRO A 153 -3.06 -14.62 6.07
CA PRO A 153 -3.37 -13.28 6.55
C PRO A 153 -2.25 -12.73 7.45
N LYS A 154 -1.89 -11.47 7.23
CA LYS A 154 -0.86 -10.71 7.96
C LYS A 154 -1.13 -9.22 7.78
N CYS A 155 -0.37 -8.38 8.48
CA CYS A 155 -0.51 -6.94 8.44
C CYS A 155 0.87 -6.28 8.54
N VAL A 156 1.52 -5.99 7.41
CA VAL A 156 2.82 -5.29 7.38
C VAL A 156 2.69 -4.03 6.54
N ALA A 157 2.42 -4.18 5.24
CA ALA A 157 2.13 -3.05 4.36
C ALA A 157 0.84 -2.34 4.79
N ARG A 158 -0.19 -3.09 5.20
CA ARG A 158 -1.42 -2.50 5.74
C ARG A 158 -1.14 -1.63 6.95
N GLU A 159 -0.29 -2.06 7.87
CA GLU A 159 0.03 -1.26 9.07
C GLU A 159 0.76 0.03 8.70
N MET A 160 1.76 -0.08 7.83
CA MET A 160 2.50 1.09 7.34
C MET A 160 1.59 2.10 6.67
N VAL A 161 0.65 1.62 5.85
CA VAL A 161 -0.34 2.47 5.21
C VAL A 161 -1.30 3.04 6.25
N ALA A 162 -1.93 2.23 7.08
CA ALA A 162 -2.91 2.69 8.07
C ALA A 162 -2.36 3.78 9.01
N ASN A 163 -1.08 3.68 9.37
CA ASN A 163 -0.41 4.62 10.28
C ASN A 163 0.46 5.68 9.58
N TYR A 164 0.45 5.69 8.24
CA TYR A 164 1.34 6.52 7.40
C TYR A 164 2.80 6.50 7.88
N GLN A 165 3.33 5.30 8.11
CA GLN A 165 4.69 5.10 8.62
C GLN A 165 5.69 5.04 7.47
N SER A 166 6.74 5.84 7.56
CA SER A 166 7.87 5.74 6.63
C SER A 166 8.59 4.40 6.82
N PHE A 167 9.39 4.01 5.82
CA PHE A 167 10.22 2.81 5.91
C PHE A 167 11.17 2.87 7.12
N GLU A 168 11.84 4.01 7.32
CA GLU A 168 12.76 4.18 8.46
C GLU A 168 12.06 4.13 9.81
N ASP A 169 10.87 4.75 9.93
CA ASP A 169 10.12 4.73 11.18
C ASP A 169 9.67 3.30 11.53
N TYR A 170 9.23 2.54 10.54
CA TYR A 170 8.86 1.14 10.72
C TYR A 170 10.06 0.29 11.15
N VAL A 171 11.22 0.51 10.51
CA VAL A 171 12.48 -0.15 10.88
C VAL A 171 12.89 0.19 12.32
N LYS A 172 12.84 1.46 12.71
CA LYS A 172 13.17 1.91 14.08
C LYS A 172 12.19 1.35 15.11
N THR A 173 10.90 1.40 14.82
CA THR A 173 9.82 0.93 15.73
C THR A 173 10.01 -0.55 16.07
N TYR A 174 10.24 -1.38 15.05
CA TYR A 174 10.37 -2.83 15.21
C TYR A 174 11.82 -3.32 15.34
N LYS A 175 12.80 -2.43 15.38
CA LYS A 175 14.24 -2.73 15.47
C LYS A 175 14.68 -3.74 14.40
N LEU A 176 14.44 -3.36 13.15
CA LEU A 176 14.64 -4.19 11.95
C LEU A 176 15.96 -3.90 11.23
N GLU A 177 16.92 -3.21 11.84
CA GLU A 177 18.13 -2.67 11.18
C GLU A 177 18.99 -3.75 10.50
N ARG A 178 18.86 -5.02 10.91
CA ARG A 178 19.57 -6.17 10.32
C ARG A 178 18.73 -6.95 9.29
N THR A 179 17.48 -6.56 9.11
CA THR A 179 16.45 -7.31 8.36
C THR A 179 15.64 -6.40 7.42
N GLU A 180 16.10 -5.18 7.21
CA GLU A 180 15.45 -4.17 6.34
C GLU A 180 15.17 -4.71 4.93
N ALA A 181 16.10 -5.48 4.36
CA ALA A 181 15.93 -6.10 3.05
C ALA A 181 14.76 -7.11 2.99
N VAL A 182 14.36 -7.71 4.12
CA VAL A 182 13.17 -8.58 4.19
C VAL A 182 11.89 -7.75 4.14
N LEU A 183 11.86 -6.64 4.85
CA LEU A 183 10.76 -5.70 4.81
C LEU A 183 10.61 -5.11 3.41
N LEU A 184 11.69 -4.58 2.83
CA LEU A 184 11.66 -3.96 1.51
C LEU A 184 11.18 -4.95 0.44
N ARG A 185 11.67 -6.20 0.46
CA ARG A 185 11.20 -7.25 -0.46
C ARG A 185 9.70 -7.47 -0.35
N HIS A 186 9.18 -7.58 0.87
CA HIS A 186 7.75 -7.78 1.10
C HIS A 186 6.93 -6.59 0.58
N LEU A 187 7.36 -5.35 0.85
CA LEU A 187 6.71 -4.14 0.35
C LEU A 187 6.73 -4.07 -1.19
N SER A 188 7.86 -4.43 -1.81
CA SER A 188 7.97 -4.51 -3.28
C SER A 188 7.04 -5.57 -3.87
N GLU A 189 6.85 -6.71 -3.21
CA GLU A 189 5.89 -7.74 -3.63
C GLU A 189 4.43 -7.25 -3.51
N VAL A 190 4.09 -6.56 -2.42
CA VAL A 190 2.76 -5.95 -2.25
C VAL A 190 2.50 -4.91 -3.33
N TYR A 191 3.43 -3.98 -3.55
CA TYR A 191 3.35 -2.97 -4.60
C TYR A 191 3.17 -3.60 -5.99
N LYS A 192 3.94 -4.65 -6.28
CA LYS A 192 3.86 -5.37 -7.55
C LYS A 192 2.50 -6.02 -7.77
N VAL A 193 1.95 -6.71 -6.77
CA VAL A 193 0.61 -7.32 -6.88
C VAL A 193 -0.45 -6.23 -7.05
N LEU A 194 -0.37 -5.15 -6.26
CA LEU A 194 -1.32 -4.03 -6.36
C LEU A 194 -1.30 -3.39 -7.75
N SER A 195 -0.11 -3.11 -8.29
CA SER A 195 0.03 -2.45 -9.59
C SER A 195 -0.31 -3.35 -10.77
N GLN A 196 0.08 -4.63 -10.75
CA GLN A 196 -0.02 -5.52 -11.91
C GLN A 196 -1.25 -6.45 -11.89
N THR A 197 -1.77 -6.79 -10.72
CA THR A 197 -2.85 -7.79 -10.59
C THR A 197 -4.21 -7.15 -10.33
N VAL A 198 -4.27 -6.07 -9.54
CA VAL A 198 -5.55 -5.41 -9.23
C VAL A 198 -6.00 -4.58 -10.44
N PRO A 199 -7.18 -4.85 -11.03
CA PRO A 199 -7.66 -4.09 -12.18
C PRO A 199 -8.00 -2.65 -11.80
N ASP A 200 -7.71 -1.68 -12.67
CA ASP A 200 -7.96 -0.25 -12.41
C ASP A 200 -9.42 0.06 -12.07
N GLN A 201 -10.39 -0.68 -12.61
CA GLN A 201 -11.81 -0.50 -12.26
C GLN A 201 -12.11 -0.72 -10.77
N HIS A 202 -11.25 -1.47 -10.06
CA HIS A 202 -11.35 -1.73 -8.63
C HIS A 202 -10.44 -0.81 -7.80
N LYS A 203 -9.64 0.06 -8.44
CA LYS A 203 -8.82 1.06 -7.74
C LYS A 203 -9.64 2.32 -7.51
N THR A 204 -10.00 2.55 -6.25
CA THR A 204 -10.53 3.84 -5.79
C THR A 204 -9.40 4.86 -5.68
N GLU A 205 -9.74 6.14 -5.51
CA GLU A 205 -8.74 7.19 -5.29
C GLU A 205 -7.83 6.86 -4.09
N ALA A 206 -8.42 6.42 -2.97
CA ALA A 206 -7.68 5.98 -1.80
C ALA A 206 -6.72 4.81 -2.12
N LEU A 207 -7.14 3.85 -2.95
CA LEU A 207 -6.25 2.73 -3.31
C LEU A 207 -5.11 3.17 -4.24
N HIS A 208 -5.33 4.16 -5.10
CA HIS A 208 -4.27 4.75 -5.90
C HIS A 208 -3.28 5.59 -5.08
N GLU A 209 -3.72 6.20 -3.99
CA GLU A 209 -2.82 6.87 -3.02
C GLU A 209 -1.95 5.85 -2.30
N VAL A 210 -2.53 4.73 -1.87
CA VAL A 210 -1.79 3.59 -1.33
C VAL A 210 -0.75 3.07 -2.32
N GLU A 211 -1.13 2.90 -3.58
CA GLU A 211 -0.22 2.46 -4.65
C GLU A 211 0.95 3.43 -4.81
N SER A 212 0.68 4.74 -4.82
CA SER A 212 1.70 5.79 -4.94
C SER A 212 2.61 5.86 -3.70
N PHE A 213 2.05 5.66 -2.50
CA PHE A 213 2.81 5.63 -1.25
C PHE A 213 3.78 4.44 -1.21
N LEU A 214 3.31 3.25 -1.58
CA LEU A 214 4.16 2.06 -1.67
C LEU A 214 5.21 2.21 -2.77
N GLU A 215 4.84 2.77 -3.93
CA GLU A 215 5.80 3.09 -5.00
C GLU A 215 6.90 4.02 -4.50
N LEU A 216 6.54 5.07 -3.74
CA LEU A 216 7.50 6.03 -3.19
C LEU A 216 8.50 5.34 -2.26
N ILE A 217 8.02 4.48 -1.35
CA ILE A 217 8.86 3.72 -0.43
C ILE A 217 9.83 2.81 -1.20
N VAL A 218 9.29 2.05 -2.16
CA VAL A 218 10.08 1.12 -2.96
C VAL A 218 11.15 1.86 -3.77
N ARG A 219 10.82 2.99 -4.40
CA ARG A 219 11.77 3.77 -5.21
C ARG A 219 12.81 4.54 -4.39
N HIS A 220 12.43 5.15 -3.26
CA HIS A 220 13.36 5.94 -2.44
C HIS A 220 14.36 5.07 -1.68
N THR A 221 13.97 3.86 -1.28
CA THR A 221 14.86 2.96 -0.52
C THR A 221 15.83 2.21 -1.44
N ASP A 222 15.55 2.16 -2.74
CA ASP A 222 16.19 1.27 -3.70
C ASP A 222 16.97 2.03 -4.79
N SER A 223 17.93 2.85 -4.37
CA SER A 223 18.86 3.49 -5.30
C SER A 223 19.98 2.56 -5.80
N SER A 224 19.91 1.23 -5.59
CA SER A 224 20.97 0.33 -6.05
C SER A 224 20.60 -1.13 -6.38
N LEU A 225 19.36 -1.62 -6.25
CA LEU A 225 19.03 -3.04 -6.46
C LEU A 225 17.92 -3.28 -7.48
N LEU A 226 17.00 -2.33 -7.69
CA LEU A 226 15.94 -2.44 -8.71
C LEU A 226 16.48 -2.41 -10.15
N ASP A 227 17.46 -1.55 -10.45
CA ASP A 227 18.06 -1.43 -11.79
C ASP A 227 18.85 -2.69 -12.20
N GLU A 228 19.47 -3.37 -11.24
CA GLU A 228 20.23 -4.60 -11.50
C GLU A 228 19.31 -5.80 -11.78
N TRP A 229 18.10 -5.79 -11.22
CA TRP A 229 17.17 -6.92 -11.31
C TRP A 229 16.28 -6.86 -12.57
N GLU A 230 15.86 -5.67 -13.01
CA GLU A 230 15.14 -5.52 -14.30
C GLU A 230 16.05 -5.87 -15.50
N THR A 231 17.34 -5.52 -15.40
CA THR A 231 18.36 -5.84 -16.41
C THR A 231 18.59 -7.35 -16.56
N LEU A 232 18.40 -8.12 -15.48
CA LEU A 232 18.65 -9.57 -15.45
C LEU A 232 17.51 -10.42 -16.00
N LYS A 233 16.27 -9.90 -16.04
CA LYS A 233 15.09 -10.74 -16.33
C LYS A 233 14.65 -10.76 -17.80
N ASN A 234 14.98 -9.75 -18.61
CA ASN A 234 14.72 -9.76 -20.06
C ASN A 234 15.54 -8.69 -20.83
N PRO A 235 16.75 -9.01 -21.33
CA PRO A 235 17.60 -8.05 -22.06
C PRO A 235 17.00 -7.54 -23.38
N GLU A 236 16.12 -8.32 -24.03
CA GLU A 236 15.58 -8.00 -25.36
C GLU A 236 14.20 -7.31 -25.32
N ALA A 237 13.37 -7.53 -24.29
CA ALA A 237 12.06 -6.87 -24.15
C ALA A 237 12.17 -5.39 -23.75
N VAL A 238 13.31 -4.99 -23.17
CA VAL A 238 13.60 -3.60 -22.80
C VAL A 238 13.71 -2.72 -24.05
N GLN A 239 14.15 -3.21 -25.20
CA GLN A 239 14.39 -2.34 -26.36
C GLN A 239 13.13 -1.83 -27.07
N ASP A 240 12.03 -2.61 -27.07
CA ASP A 240 10.79 -2.24 -27.79
C ASP A 240 9.76 -1.56 -26.87
N HIS A 241 9.70 -1.93 -25.59
CA HIS A 241 8.88 -1.23 -24.59
C HIS A 241 9.53 0.08 -24.10
N SER A 242 10.86 0.13 -23.91
CA SER A 242 11.52 1.37 -23.47
C SER A 242 11.37 2.47 -24.52
N ALA A 243 11.40 2.17 -25.81
CA ALA A 243 11.24 3.21 -26.85
C ALA A 243 9.81 3.80 -26.87
N ALA A 244 8.79 3.01 -26.54
CA ALA A 244 7.41 3.48 -26.43
C ALA A 244 7.15 4.21 -25.10
N GLU A 245 7.67 3.67 -23.99
CA GLU A 245 7.60 4.28 -22.66
C GLU A 245 8.44 5.55 -22.55
N GLU A 246 9.63 5.61 -23.17
CA GLU A 246 10.45 6.81 -23.29
C GLU A 246 9.75 7.86 -24.14
N LYS A 247 9.06 7.49 -25.21
CA LYS A 247 8.24 8.44 -25.98
C LYS A 247 7.06 8.96 -25.17
N ILE A 248 6.37 8.09 -24.41
CA ILE A 248 5.28 8.49 -23.51
C ILE A 248 5.81 9.34 -22.34
N ARG A 249 6.95 9.00 -21.77
CA ARG A 249 7.63 9.73 -20.68
C ARG A 249 8.16 11.07 -21.16
N ALA A 250 8.76 11.13 -22.35
CA ALA A 250 9.19 12.37 -23.01
C ALA A 250 8.00 13.25 -23.41
N PHE A 251 6.87 12.64 -23.80
CA PHE A 251 5.62 13.36 -24.04
C PHE A 251 5.01 13.90 -22.73
N LYS A 252 4.93 13.08 -21.67
CA LYS A 252 4.50 13.49 -20.32
C LYS A 252 5.43 14.52 -19.67
N ALA A 253 6.71 14.52 -20.01
CA ALA A 253 7.67 15.55 -19.60
C ALA A 253 7.40 16.91 -20.26
N LYS A 254 6.78 16.93 -21.45
CA LYS A 254 6.35 18.18 -22.13
C LYS A 254 5.00 18.70 -21.67
N VAL A 255 4.17 17.84 -21.07
CA VAL A 255 2.90 18.26 -20.44
C VAL A 255 3.23 18.79 -19.04
N PRO A 256 2.79 20.02 -18.69
CA PRO A 256 2.89 20.52 -17.33
C PRO A 256 2.38 19.49 -16.33
N TYR A 257 3.18 19.20 -15.30
CA TYR A 257 2.90 18.19 -14.27
C TYR A 257 1.52 18.42 -13.63
N THR A 258 1.16 19.69 -13.42
CA THR A 258 -0.13 20.14 -12.85
C THR A 258 -1.34 19.95 -13.79
N LYS A 259 -1.16 19.61 -15.07
CA LYS A 259 -2.27 19.37 -16.02
C LYS A 259 -2.86 17.97 -15.95
N ASP A 260 -2.10 16.98 -15.49
CA ASP A 260 -2.64 15.65 -15.18
C ASP A 260 -3.30 15.71 -13.80
N GLN A 261 -4.48 16.35 -13.73
CA GLN A 261 -5.17 16.65 -12.47
C GLN A 261 -5.32 15.42 -11.55
N PRO A 262 -5.70 14.23 -12.01
CA PRO A 262 -5.79 13.05 -11.15
C PRO A 262 -4.43 12.62 -10.59
N ALA A 263 -3.38 12.59 -11.42
CA ALA A 263 -2.04 12.23 -10.94
C ALA A 263 -1.47 13.29 -9.99
N PHE A 264 -1.66 14.56 -10.31
CA PHE A 264 -1.24 15.69 -9.50
C PHE A 264 -1.93 15.70 -8.14
N ASN A 265 -3.26 15.53 -8.10
CA ASN A 265 -4.03 15.53 -6.86
C ASN A 265 -3.59 14.40 -5.92
N ARG A 266 -3.33 13.19 -6.44
CA ARG A 266 -2.78 12.08 -5.65
C ARG A 266 -1.45 12.42 -5.01
N GLN A 267 -0.53 12.98 -5.79
CA GLN A 267 0.80 13.35 -5.31
C GLN A 267 0.72 14.51 -4.31
N LEU A 268 -0.13 15.50 -4.56
CA LEU A 268 -0.40 16.60 -3.65
C LEU A 268 -0.94 16.09 -2.31
N ARG A 269 -1.94 15.20 -2.33
CA ARG A 269 -2.49 14.61 -1.10
C ARG A 269 -1.44 13.80 -0.35
N ASN A 270 -0.66 12.96 -1.03
CA ASN A 270 0.46 12.26 -0.39
C ASN A 270 1.46 13.23 0.26
N HIS A 271 1.80 14.33 -0.42
CA HIS A 271 2.70 15.35 0.13
C HIS A 271 2.13 16.00 1.40
N LEU A 272 0.85 16.37 1.37
CA LEU A 272 0.14 16.94 2.52
C LEU A 272 0.06 15.96 3.70
N LEU A 273 -0.27 14.69 3.44
CA LEU A 273 -0.32 13.66 4.49
C LEU A 273 1.05 13.40 5.11
N THR A 274 2.11 13.48 4.32
CA THR A 274 3.50 13.39 4.81
C THR A 274 3.83 14.56 5.73
N LEU A 275 3.41 15.77 5.35
CA LEU A 275 3.57 16.96 6.19
C LEU A 275 2.77 16.84 7.50
N VAL A 276 1.49 16.48 7.44
CA VAL A 276 0.63 16.28 8.61
C VAL A 276 1.21 15.21 9.54
N THR A 277 1.75 14.12 8.98
CA THR A 277 2.41 13.07 9.76
C THR A 277 3.63 13.58 10.51
N ALA A 278 4.48 14.36 9.85
CA ALA A 278 5.64 14.96 10.49
C ALA A 278 5.22 15.90 11.65
N LEU A 279 4.16 16.68 11.46
CA LEU A 279 3.59 17.55 12.48
C LEU A 279 3.01 16.76 13.66
N ALA A 280 2.20 15.73 13.39
CA ALA A 280 1.61 14.84 14.40
C ALA A 280 2.67 14.14 15.28
N ARG A 281 3.87 13.93 14.73
CA ARG A 281 5.01 13.30 15.42
C ARG A 281 6.00 14.30 16.02
N TYR A 282 5.69 15.60 16.01
CA TYR A 282 6.59 16.67 16.47
C TYR A 282 7.95 16.70 15.73
N GLN A 283 8.00 16.21 14.50
CA GLN A 283 9.20 16.18 13.65
C GLN A 283 9.29 17.47 12.82
N THR A 284 9.50 18.61 13.48
CA THR A 284 9.47 19.92 12.84
C THR A 284 10.52 20.12 11.77
N GLU A 285 11.74 19.58 11.94
CA GLU A 285 12.78 19.61 10.91
C GLU A 285 12.34 18.89 9.63
N THR A 286 11.72 17.71 9.78
CA THR A 286 11.14 16.96 8.66
C THR A 286 10.01 17.73 8.01
N ALA A 287 9.09 18.30 8.78
CA ALA A 287 7.99 19.11 8.27
C ALA A 287 8.49 20.31 7.46
N LEU A 288 9.49 21.03 7.97
CA LEU A 288 10.11 22.16 7.28
C LEU A 288 10.84 21.77 5.99
N SER A 289 11.39 20.55 5.92
CA SER A 289 12.00 20.05 4.68
C SER A 289 11.00 19.75 3.56
N LEU A 290 9.71 19.64 3.89
CA LEU A 290 8.62 19.35 2.94
C LEU A 290 7.96 20.61 2.38
N VAL A 291 8.32 21.80 2.86
CA VAL A 291 7.73 23.08 2.43
C VAL A 291 8.82 24.08 2.05
N GLU A 292 8.43 25.14 1.35
CA GLU A 292 9.37 26.22 1.05
C GLU A 292 9.85 26.93 2.33
N PRO A 293 11.10 27.43 2.37
CA PRO A 293 11.68 28.04 3.57
C PRO A 293 10.98 29.30 4.08
N ALA A 294 10.08 29.90 3.31
CA ALA A 294 9.34 31.10 3.65
C ALA A 294 7.88 30.98 3.20
N ASP A 295 6.99 31.72 3.87
CA ASP A 295 5.60 31.91 3.45
C ASP A 295 5.48 32.87 2.27
N SER A 296 4.25 33.10 1.78
CA SER A 296 3.98 33.98 0.64
C SER A 296 4.38 35.45 0.87
N ASP A 297 4.43 35.89 2.14
CA ASP A 297 4.89 37.22 2.55
C ASP A 297 6.43 37.32 2.63
N GLY A 298 7.15 36.23 2.35
CA GLY A 298 8.61 36.15 2.40
C GLY A 298 9.18 36.05 3.82
N LYS A 299 8.35 35.75 4.82
CA LYS A 299 8.79 35.55 6.19
C LYS A 299 9.26 34.11 6.37
N PRO A 300 10.47 33.89 6.92
CA PRO A 300 11.05 32.56 7.01
C PRO A 300 10.27 31.68 8.01
N TRP A 301 10.18 30.40 7.67
CA TRP A 301 9.80 29.35 8.61
C TRP A 301 11.03 28.89 9.39
N THR A 302 10.94 29.01 10.72
CA THR A 302 11.93 28.49 11.65
C THR A 302 11.29 27.40 12.49
N ASN A 303 12.11 26.49 13.01
CA ASN A 303 11.66 25.45 13.93
C ASN A 303 10.90 26.08 15.12
N GLU A 304 11.41 27.17 15.70
CA GLU A 304 10.73 27.91 16.77
C GLU A 304 9.35 28.46 16.38
N ARG A 305 9.19 28.96 15.15
CA ARG A 305 7.89 29.47 14.66
C ARG A 305 6.88 28.34 14.57
N LEU A 306 7.28 27.20 13.99
CA LEU A 306 6.41 26.03 13.82
C LEU A 306 6.05 25.38 15.15
N LEU A 307 7.03 25.21 16.05
CA LEU A 307 6.79 24.67 17.40
C LEU A 307 5.78 25.50 18.17
N ARG A 308 5.85 26.84 18.12
CA ARG A 308 4.87 27.69 18.81
C ARG A 308 3.44 27.47 18.34
N LEU A 309 3.22 27.21 17.06
CA LEU A 309 1.89 26.93 16.51
C LEU A 309 1.41 25.52 16.91
N LEU A 310 2.31 24.53 16.87
CA LEU A 310 2.01 23.18 17.37
C LEU A 310 1.68 23.18 18.86
N ASP A 311 2.42 23.93 19.68
CA ASP A 311 2.15 24.08 21.11
C ASP A 311 0.78 24.76 21.35
N GLN A 312 0.38 25.69 20.48
CA GLN A 312 -0.94 26.31 20.56
C GLN A 312 -2.07 25.32 20.23
N TYR A 313 -1.90 24.49 19.19
CA TYR A 313 -2.82 23.40 18.87
C TYR A 313 -2.93 22.43 20.06
N HIS A 314 -1.78 21.94 20.54
CA HIS A 314 -1.72 20.94 21.60
C HIS A 314 -2.07 21.47 23.01
N GLY A 315 -2.17 22.79 23.17
CA GLY A 315 -2.73 23.39 24.38
C GLY A 315 -4.23 23.12 24.56
N THR A 316 -4.93 22.78 23.48
CA THR A 316 -6.38 22.47 23.49
C THR A 316 -6.71 21.09 22.95
N HIS A 317 -5.85 20.51 22.10
CA HIS A 317 -6.07 19.23 21.43
C HIS A 317 -5.03 18.18 21.84
N PRO A 318 -5.43 16.96 22.23
CA PRO A 318 -4.50 15.97 22.75
C PRO A 318 -3.54 15.43 21.67
N GLN A 319 -4.03 15.22 20.44
CA GLN A 319 -3.28 14.58 19.36
C GLN A 319 -3.83 14.98 17.97
N ILE A 320 -2.99 14.88 16.94
CA ILE A 320 -3.43 14.83 15.53
C ILE A 320 -3.55 13.35 15.12
N ARG A 321 -4.73 12.91 14.67
CA ARG A 321 -5.00 11.56 14.19
C ARG A 321 -4.40 11.34 12.80
N LEU A 322 -4.05 10.10 12.51
CA LEU A 322 -3.46 9.66 11.23
C LEU A 322 -4.17 8.45 10.63
N ASP A 323 -5.33 8.09 11.18
CA ASP A 323 -6.14 6.94 10.76
C ASP A 323 -6.85 7.18 9.40
N PRO A 324 -7.55 6.19 8.83
CA PRO A 324 -8.21 6.33 7.53
C PRO A 324 -9.16 7.53 7.45
N GLU A 325 -9.83 7.87 8.56
CA GLU A 325 -10.69 9.04 8.64
C GLU A 325 -9.89 10.33 8.51
N ALA A 326 -8.81 10.47 9.29
CA ALA A 326 -7.93 11.64 9.21
C ALA A 326 -7.31 11.86 7.83
N ARG A 327 -7.16 10.78 7.08
CA ARG A 327 -6.59 10.78 5.72
C ARG A 327 -7.62 10.99 4.61
N ASN A 328 -8.91 11.03 4.95
CA ASN A 328 -9.96 11.10 3.96
C ASN A 328 -9.85 12.37 3.11
N ALA A 329 -10.13 12.25 1.80
CA ALA A 329 -10.05 13.34 0.84
C ALA A 329 -10.90 14.55 1.22
N ARG A 330 -12.00 14.33 1.96
CA ARG A 330 -12.90 15.39 2.41
C ARG A 330 -12.23 16.43 3.32
N HIS A 331 -11.11 16.07 3.95
CA HIS A 331 -10.36 16.97 4.84
C HIS A 331 -9.32 17.81 4.11
N THR A 332 -9.12 17.57 2.81
CA THR A 332 -8.27 18.39 1.94
C THR A 332 -9.15 19.21 0.99
N HIS A 333 -9.16 20.53 1.16
CA HIS A 333 -9.93 21.44 0.32
C HIS A 333 -9.00 22.33 -0.50
N LEU A 334 -9.14 22.28 -1.84
CA LEU A 334 -8.50 23.24 -2.74
C LEU A 334 -9.47 24.40 -2.98
N ALA A 335 -9.05 25.63 -2.69
CA ALA A 335 -9.85 26.83 -2.89
C ALA A 335 -10.11 27.12 -4.38
N ASP A 336 -11.09 28.00 -4.65
CA ASP A 336 -11.51 28.36 -6.01
C ASP A 336 -10.41 29.03 -6.85
N ASP A 337 -9.39 29.60 -6.21
CA ASP A 337 -8.20 30.14 -6.89
C ASP A 337 -7.28 29.04 -7.46
N GLY A 338 -7.52 27.79 -7.09
CA GLY A 338 -6.78 26.62 -7.54
C GLY A 338 -5.35 26.54 -7.04
N VAL A 339 -4.95 27.35 -6.06
CA VAL A 339 -3.60 27.36 -5.49
C VAL A 339 -3.59 27.29 -3.97
N THR A 340 -4.61 27.81 -3.30
CA THR A 340 -4.71 27.75 -1.85
C THR A 340 -5.33 26.42 -1.42
N ILE A 341 -4.67 25.76 -0.47
CA ILE A 341 -5.02 24.45 0.04
C ILE A 341 -5.28 24.59 1.54
N HIS A 342 -6.43 24.08 1.98
CA HIS A 342 -6.76 23.92 3.38
C HIS A 342 -6.75 22.43 3.71
N GLN A 343 -5.87 22.02 4.61
CA GLN A 343 -5.84 20.67 5.15
C GLN A 343 -6.34 20.73 6.59
N THR A 344 -7.51 20.13 6.86
CA THR A 344 -8.08 20.05 8.20
C THR A 344 -7.28 19.04 9.03
N LEU A 345 -7.01 19.38 10.29
CA LEU A 345 -6.39 18.47 11.26
C LEU A 345 -7.49 17.74 12.02
N ILE A 346 -7.42 16.42 12.04
CA ILE A 346 -8.42 15.59 12.72
C ILE A 346 -7.91 15.20 14.10
N ASP A 347 -8.75 15.39 15.12
CA ASP A 347 -8.41 15.14 16.52
C ASP A 347 -9.31 14.04 17.14
N PRO A 348 -8.92 13.44 18.29
CA PRO A 348 -9.69 12.40 18.96
C PRO A 348 -11.07 12.80 19.48
N ASP A 349 -11.30 14.09 19.72
CA ASP A 349 -12.57 14.63 20.22
C ASP A 349 -13.50 15.07 19.07
N ASP A 350 -13.09 14.83 17.81
CA ASP A 350 -13.80 15.18 16.57
C ASP A 350 -14.18 16.68 16.48
N LEU A 351 -13.42 17.57 17.14
CA LEU A 351 -13.62 19.02 17.04
C LEU A 351 -13.28 19.52 15.64
N ASN A 352 -12.16 19.03 15.09
CA ASN A 352 -11.66 19.25 13.73
C ASN A 352 -11.68 20.73 13.33
N ASP A 353 -11.34 21.61 14.29
CA ASP A 353 -11.46 23.06 14.19
C ASP A 353 -10.12 23.74 13.91
N TRP A 354 -9.10 23.01 13.44
CA TRP A 354 -7.81 23.55 13.00
C TRP A 354 -7.49 23.14 11.56
N SER A 355 -6.81 24.03 10.85
CA SER A 355 -6.36 23.75 9.49
C SER A 355 -4.93 24.26 9.23
N LEU A 356 -4.18 23.48 8.45
CA LEU A 356 -3.00 23.94 7.75
C LEU A 356 -3.44 24.66 6.47
N THR A 357 -3.03 25.92 6.34
CA THR A 357 -3.21 26.68 5.10
C THR A 357 -1.89 26.69 4.34
N LEU A 358 -1.92 26.22 3.09
CA LEU A 358 -0.77 26.16 2.20
C LEU A 358 -1.07 26.81 0.85
N THR A 359 -0.04 27.32 0.20
CA THR A 359 -0.11 27.82 -1.18
C THR A 359 0.73 26.94 -2.10
N LEU A 360 0.14 26.49 -3.20
CA LEU A 360 0.80 25.71 -4.24
C LEU A 360 1.56 26.63 -5.21
N ASP A 361 2.88 26.42 -5.31
CA ASP A 361 3.66 26.99 -6.41
C ASP A 361 3.55 26.10 -7.65
N ARG A 362 2.59 26.41 -8.53
CA ARG A 362 2.34 25.64 -9.76
C ARG A 362 3.55 25.64 -10.71
N ALA A 363 4.24 26.76 -10.83
CA ALA A 363 5.34 26.89 -11.78
C ALA A 363 6.55 26.06 -11.33
N LYS A 364 6.91 26.15 -10.05
CA LYS A 364 7.99 25.35 -9.47
C LYS A 364 7.61 23.87 -9.36
N SER A 365 6.33 23.57 -9.11
CA SER A 365 5.82 22.19 -9.16
C SER A 365 5.90 21.58 -10.57
N ASP A 366 5.64 22.36 -11.62
CA ASP A 366 5.77 21.92 -13.00
C ASP A 366 7.24 21.67 -13.39
N GLU A 367 8.16 22.51 -12.92
CA GLU A 367 9.60 22.38 -13.15
C GLU A 367 10.19 21.16 -12.43
N LEU A 368 9.91 21.02 -11.13
CA LEU A 368 10.46 19.94 -10.29
C LEU A 368 9.66 18.63 -10.40
N ARG A 369 8.49 18.67 -11.04
CA ARG A 369 7.56 17.54 -11.19
C ARG A 369 7.18 16.86 -9.86
N THR A 370 7.09 17.67 -8.80
CA THR A 370 6.66 17.29 -7.45
C THR A 370 5.84 18.46 -6.89
N PRO A 371 4.89 18.25 -5.96
CA PRO A 371 4.19 19.35 -5.33
C PRO A 371 5.17 20.23 -4.55
N VAL A 372 5.13 21.53 -4.81
CA VAL A 372 5.91 22.55 -4.10
C VAL A 372 4.93 23.44 -3.35
N LEU A 373 5.01 23.40 -2.02
CA LEU A 373 4.06 24.07 -1.13
C LEU A 373 4.75 25.09 -0.25
N LEU A 374 4.14 26.26 -0.12
CA LEU A 374 4.46 27.25 0.89
C LEU A 374 3.48 27.03 2.05
N LEU A 375 4.00 26.84 3.26
CA LEU A 375 3.15 26.84 4.45
C LEU A 375 2.81 28.30 4.78
N GLU A 376 1.52 28.66 4.85
CA GLU A 376 1.11 30.02 5.21
C GLU A 376 0.87 30.11 6.71
N ASP A 377 0.05 29.20 7.24
CA ASP A 377 -0.36 29.21 8.63
C ASP A 377 -0.84 27.85 9.13
N LEU A 378 -0.84 27.71 10.46
CA LEU A 378 -1.50 26.63 11.21
C LEU A 378 -2.36 27.30 12.27
N SER A 379 -3.68 27.34 12.05
CA SER A 379 -4.59 28.12 12.89
C SER A 379 -5.99 27.50 12.99
N PRO A 380 -6.81 27.94 13.96
CA PRO A 380 -8.20 27.54 14.05
C PRO A 380 -9.00 27.92 12.79
N ILE A 381 -9.91 27.06 12.38
CA ILE A 381 -10.91 27.30 11.35
C ILE A 381 -11.92 28.30 11.92
N GLY A 382 -11.96 29.48 11.32
CA GLY A 382 -12.82 30.60 11.75
C GLY A 382 -14.25 30.52 11.24
#